data_AF-X0ZQF2-F1
#
_entry.id   AF-X0ZQF2-F1
#
_cell.length_a   1.000
_cell.length_b   1.000
_cell.length_c   1.000
_cell.angle_alpha   90.00
_cell.angle_beta   90.00
_cell.angle_gamma   90.00
#
_symmetry.space_group_name_H-M   'P 1'
#
loop_
_entity.id
_entity.type
_entity.pdbx_description
1 polymer ?
#
loop_
_entity_poly.entity_id
_entity_poly.type
_entity_poly.pdbx_seq_one_letter_code
_entity_poly.pdbx_strand_id
1 'polypeptide(L)'
;PAGHEFSALIGGVVDVSAGIVPLPPDVIEDIKSIDKPIRIRVFVTPQCPYCPGMTRLAHQAAIINPLITSEMFEALEFQEEATRFEVFGVPKTIFNDTITVEGLTPPELFVEKLFEATE
;
A
#
# COMPACT_ATOMS: atom_id res chain seq x y z
N PRO A 1 3.22 11.95 7.87
CA PRO A 1 3.29 10.67 8.60
C PRO A 1 3.41 10.86 10.13
N ALA A 2 2.28 11.19 10.77
CA ALA A 2 2.13 11.33 12.22
C ALA A 2 0.99 10.42 12.72
N GLY A 3 0.75 10.37 14.03
CA GLY A 3 -0.24 9.46 14.61
C GLY A 3 0.18 8.00 14.41
N HIS A 4 -0.78 7.14 14.06
CA HIS A 4 -0.51 5.71 13.86
C HIS A 4 0.48 5.43 12.71
N GLU A 5 0.50 6.27 11.67
CA GLU A 5 1.41 6.13 10.52
C GLU A 5 2.88 6.43 10.83
N PHE A 6 3.22 7.01 11.99
CA PHE A 6 4.62 7.15 12.39
C PHE A 6 5.29 5.77 12.48
N SER A 7 4.57 4.76 12.95
CA SER A 7 5.06 3.38 13.01
C SER A 7 5.33 2.80 11.61
N ALA A 8 4.45 3.06 10.64
CA ALA A 8 4.63 2.64 9.25
C ALA A 8 5.85 3.32 8.60
N LEU A 9 6.06 4.61 8.87
CA LEU A 9 7.25 5.33 8.40
C LEU A 9 8.54 4.69 8.93
N ILE A 10 8.65 4.49 10.24
CA ILE A 10 9.84 3.89 10.85
C ILE A 10 10.06 2.47 10.32
N GLY A 11 8.98 1.68 10.22
CA GLY A 11 9.02 0.33 9.63
C GLY A 11 9.53 0.35 8.19
N GLY A 12 9.04 1.27 7.35
CA GLY A 12 9.49 1.42 5.97
C GLY A 12 10.97 1.80 5.86
N VAL A 13 11.46 2.72 6.70
CA VAL A 13 12.89 3.08 6.74
C VAL A 13 13.76 1.86 7.09
N VAL A 14 13.33 1.06 8.05
CA VAL A 14 14.03 -0.18 8.44
C VAL A 14 14.01 -1.21 7.29
N ASP A 15 12.84 -1.45 6.70
CA ASP A 15 12.67 -2.43 5.62
C ASP A 15 13.54 -2.07 4.41
N VAL A 16 13.57 -0.78 4.01
CA VAL A 16 14.43 -0.28 2.93
C VAL A 16 15.91 -0.42 3.27
N SER A 17 16.31 -0.06 4.49
CA SER A 17 17.72 -0.11 4.93
C SER A 17 18.25 -1.54 4.99
N ALA A 18 17.42 -2.48 5.44
CA ALA A 18 17.78 -3.89 5.51
C ALA A 18 17.70 -4.60 4.14
N GLY A 19 16.88 -4.11 3.22
CA GLY A 19 16.54 -4.82 1.99
C GLY A 19 15.76 -6.11 2.25
N ILE A 20 15.17 -6.25 3.44
CA ILE A 20 14.42 -7.44 3.88
C ILE A 20 13.03 -6.97 4.29
N VAL A 21 12.03 -7.63 3.73
CA VAL A 21 10.61 -7.42 4.03
C VAL A 21 10.03 -8.65 4.73
N PRO A 22 9.39 -8.50 5.90
CA PRO A 22 8.84 -9.62 6.65
C PRO A 22 7.47 -10.06 6.08
N LEU A 23 7.47 -10.66 4.89
CA LEU A 23 6.30 -11.26 4.24
C LEU A 23 6.52 -12.77 4.01
N PRO A 24 5.44 -13.57 3.86
CA PRO A 24 5.55 -14.97 3.47
C PRO A 24 6.35 -15.14 2.15
N PRO A 25 7.18 -16.19 2.01
CA PRO A 25 8.03 -16.36 0.82
C PRO A 25 7.25 -16.45 -0.49
N ASP A 26 6.10 -17.11 -0.49
CA ASP A 26 5.17 -17.21 -1.63
C ASP A 26 4.67 -15.83 -2.08
N VAL A 27 4.22 -15.00 -1.13
CA VAL A 27 3.80 -13.61 -1.39
C VAL A 27 4.95 -12.79 -2.00
N ILE A 28 6.19 -12.97 -1.51
CA ILE A 28 7.35 -12.26 -2.04
C ILE A 28 7.63 -12.67 -3.49
N GLU A 29 7.58 -13.95 -3.80
CA GLU A 29 7.80 -14.44 -5.18
C GLU A 29 6.70 -13.98 -6.13
N ASP A 30 5.44 -13.97 -5.70
CA ASP A 30 4.34 -13.43 -6.49
C ASP A 30 4.53 -11.94 -6.81
N ILE A 31 4.89 -11.13 -5.80
CA ILE A 31 5.16 -9.69 -6.01
C ILE A 31 6.35 -9.47 -6.95
N LYS A 32 7.41 -10.29 -6.86
CA LYS A 32 8.54 -10.21 -7.80
C LYS A 32 8.17 -10.55 -9.24
N SER A 33 7.17 -11.41 -9.42
CA SER A 33 6.75 -11.88 -10.75
C SER A 33 5.97 -10.83 -11.57
N ILE A 34 5.47 -9.77 -10.92
CA ILE A 34 4.81 -8.64 -11.59
C ILE A 34 5.74 -8.01 -12.63
N ASP A 35 5.31 -8.00 -13.89
CA ASP A 35 6.10 -7.59 -15.06
C ASP A 35 5.61 -6.27 -15.69
N LYS A 36 4.57 -5.65 -15.12
CA LYS A 36 4.03 -4.35 -15.55
C LYS A 36 4.06 -3.32 -14.42
N PRO A 37 4.19 -2.01 -14.74
CA PRO A 37 4.16 -0.96 -13.73
C PRO A 37 2.83 -0.91 -12.96
N ILE A 38 2.91 -0.78 -11.64
CA ILE A 38 1.76 -0.57 -10.76
C ILE A 38 2.01 0.65 -9.88
N ARG A 39 1.03 1.54 -9.81
CA ARG A 39 0.99 2.65 -8.86
C ARG A 39 -0.06 2.39 -7.80
N ILE A 40 0.38 2.28 -6.56
CA ILE A 40 -0.46 2.03 -5.38
C ILE A 40 -0.60 3.32 -4.60
N ARG A 41 -1.83 3.72 -4.28
CA ARG A 41 -2.12 4.80 -3.34
C ARG A 41 -2.92 4.27 -2.17
N VAL A 42 -2.43 4.47 -0.96
CA VAL A 42 -3.13 4.11 0.28
C VAL A 42 -3.61 5.39 0.95
N PHE A 43 -4.92 5.60 1.01
CA PHE A 43 -5.53 6.70 1.76
C PHE A 43 -5.69 6.31 3.23
N VAL A 44 -5.27 7.20 4.12
CA VAL A 44 -5.23 6.99 5.57
C VAL A 44 -5.73 8.23 6.32
N THR A 45 -5.99 8.08 7.61
CA THR A 45 -6.11 9.21 8.55
C THR A 45 -5.22 8.95 9.78
N PRO A 46 -4.73 9.98 10.49
CA PRO A 46 -3.75 9.80 11.56
C PRO A 46 -4.24 8.92 12.73
N GLN A 47 -5.55 8.83 12.93
CA GLN A 47 -6.19 8.08 14.02
C GLN A 47 -6.60 6.66 13.62
N CYS A 48 -6.45 6.28 12.35
CA CYS A 48 -6.81 4.95 11.87
C CYS A 48 -5.82 3.88 12.38
N PRO A 49 -6.24 2.90 13.19
CA PRO A 49 -5.33 1.90 13.75
C PRO A 49 -4.91 0.82 12.75
N TYR A 50 -5.67 0.63 11.67
CA TYR A 50 -5.44 -0.40 10.66
C TYR A 50 -4.62 0.08 9.46
N CYS A 51 -4.61 1.40 9.24
CA CYS A 51 -3.93 2.04 8.13
C CYS A 51 -2.42 1.77 8.09
N PRO A 52 -1.68 1.73 9.21
CA PRO A 52 -0.23 1.48 9.17
C PRO A 52 0.12 0.12 8.58
N GLY A 53 -0.71 -0.89 8.83
CA GLY A 53 -0.52 -2.23 8.26
C GLY A 53 -0.65 -2.23 6.75
N MET A 54 -1.65 -1.52 6.23
CA MET A 54 -1.92 -1.44 4.79
C MET A 54 -0.84 -0.61 4.08
N THR A 55 -0.49 0.56 4.65
CA THR A 55 0.63 1.39 4.17
C THR A 55 1.92 0.58 4.10
N ARG A 56 2.24 -0.18 5.17
CA ARG A 56 3.47 -0.97 5.22
C ARG A 56 3.46 -2.10 4.20
N LEU A 57 2.35 -2.81 4.03
CA LEU A 57 2.23 -3.85 3.01
C LEU A 57 2.47 -3.29 1.59
N ALA A 58 1.88 -2.14 1.27
CA ALA A 58 2.07 -1.49 -0.03
C ALA A 58 3.52 -1.01 -0.24
N HIS A 59 4.16 -0.44 0.79
CA HIS A 59 5.56 -0.05 0.73
C HIS A 59 6.50 -1.24 0.57
N GLN A 60 6.23 -2.36 1.25
CA GLN A 60 7.01 -3.59 1.10
C GLN A 60 6.94 -4.12 -0.33
N ALA A 61 5.78 -4.07 -0.98
CA ALA A 61 5.67 -4.44 -2.40
C ALA A 61 6.57 -3.58 -3.31
N ALA A 62 6.61 -2.26 -3.06
CA ALA A 62 7.48 -1.34 -3.79
C ALA A 62 8.98 -1.54 -3.49
N ILE A 63 9.33 -2.06 -2.31
CA ILE A 63 10.72 -2.45 -1.98
C ILE A 63 11.11 -3.73 -2.73
N ILE A 64 10.18 -4.69 -2.86
CA ILE A 64 10.42 -5.99 -3.50
C ILE A 64 10.58 -5.84 -5.02
N ASN A 65 9.74 -5.03 -5.66
CA ASN A 65 9.67 -4.95 -7.11
C ASN A 65 9.76 -3.48 -7.60
N PRO A 66 10.77 -3.12 -8.42
CA PRO A 66 10.97 -1.75 -8.90
C PRO A 66 9.89 -1.26 -9.87
N LEU A 67 9.03 -2.15 -10.40
CA LEU A 67 7.87 -1.77 -11.21
C LEU A 67 6.69 -1.29 -10.36
N ILE A 68 6.74 -1.52 -9.04
CA ILE A 68 5.69 -1.11 -8.12
C ILE A 68 6.11 0.17 -7.42
N THR A 69 5.24 1.17 -7.46
CA THR A 69 5.37 2.41 -6.69
C THR A 69 4.25 2.48 -5.65
N SER A 70 4.57 2.94 -4.44
CA SER A 70 3.60 3.04 -3.36
C SER A 70 3.65 4.41 -2.71
N GLU A 71 2.48 5.03 -2.59
CA GLU A 71 2.29 6.36 -2.02
C GLU A 71 1.22 6.27 -0.92
N MET A 72 1.47 6.94 0.21
CA MET A 72 0.50 7.08 1.30
C MET A 72 -0.07 8.50 1.28
N PHE A 73 -1.39 8.61 1.19
CA PHE A 73 -2.13 9.87 1.16
C PHE A 73 -2.87 10.05 2.48
N GLU A 74 -2.66 11.17 3.16
CA GLU A 74 -3.50 11.56 4.29
C GLU A 74 -4.78 12.23 3.73
N ALA A 75 -5.94 11.63 3.99
CA ALA A 75 -7.18 11.99 3.30
C ALA A 75 -7.73 13.37 3.69
N LEU A 76 -7.39 13.89 4.88
CA LEU A 76 -7.85 15.19 5.37
C LEU A 76 -7.02 16.36 4.81
N GLU A 77 -5.77 16.12 4.44
CA GLU A 77 -4.84 17.04 3.80
C GLU A 77 -5.00 17.00 2.27
N PHE A 78 -5.26 15.83 1.68
CA PHE A 78 -5.46 15.61 0.24
C PHE A 78 -6.94 15.39 -0.10
N GLN A 79 -7.79 16.37 0.22
CA GLN A 79 -9.25 16.23 0.08
C GLN A 79 -9.72 16.14 -1.37
N GLU A 80 -9.01 16.78 -2.32
CA GLU A 80 -9.37 16.72 -3.73
C GLU A 80 -9.20 15.29 -4.27
N GLU A 81 -8.06 14.67 -3.99
CA GLU A 81 -7.78 13.28 -4.35
C GLU A 81 -8.69 12.31 -3.61
N ALA A 82 -8.92 12.52 -2.31
CA ALA A 82 -9.84 11.71 -1.53
C ALA A 82 -11.27 11.77 -2.11
N THR A 83 -11.71 12.95 -2.56
CA THR A 83 -13.01 13.12 -3.24
C THR A 83 -13.02 12.43 -4.60
N ARG A 84 -11.97 12.61 -5.41
CA ARG A 84 -11.83 12.00 -6.74
C ARG A 84 -11.93 10.47 -6.69
N PHE A 85 -11.36 9.84 -5.68
CA PHE A 85 -11.39 8.38 -5.49
C PHE A 85 -12.50 7.91 -4.55
N GLU A 86 -13.47 8.77 -4.23
CA GLU A 86 -14.63 8.45 -3.41
C GLU A 86 -14.22 7.78 -2.09
N VAL A 87 -13.28 8.39 -1.38
CA VAL A 87 -12.74 7.90 -0.10
C VAL A 87 -13.70 8.27 1.02
N PHE A 88 -14.62 7.34 1.34
CA PHE A 88 -15.56 7.48 2.47
C PHE A 88 -15.05 6.85 3.77
N GLY A 89 -14.04 5.99 3.67
CA GLY A 89 -13.43 5.27 4.78
C GLY A 89 -11.97 4.94 4.50
N VAL A 90 -11.22 4.63 5.57
CA VAL A 90 -9.78 4.31 5.50
C VAL A 90 -9.45 3.04 6.30
N PRO A 91 -8.40 2.29 5.92
CA PRO A 91 -7.58 2.52 4.73
C PRO A 91 -8.35 2.19 3.44
N LYS A 92 -8.13 2.99 2.39
CA LYS A 92 -8.60 2.69 1.03
C LYS A 92 -7.40 2.69 0.10
N THR A 93 -7.18 1.56 -0.57
CA THR A 93 -6.04 1.36 -1.48
C THR A 93 -6.52 1.38 -2.91
N ILE A 94 -5.83 2.13 -3.77
CA ILE A 94 -6.11 2.25 -5.19
C ILE A 94 -4.90 1.76 -5.97
N PHE A 95 -5.11 0.88 -6.94
CA PHE A 95 -4.10 0.38 -7.87
C PHE A 95 -4.40 0.95 -9.26
N ASN A 96 -3.42 1.58 -9.89
CA ASN A 96 -3.51 2.12 -11.27
C ASN A 96 -4.75 3.01 -11.52
N ASP A 97 -5.19 3.76 -10.52
CA ASP A 97 -6.35 4.67 -10.54
C ASP A 97 -7.73 3.99 -10.71
N THR A 98 -7.80 2.65 -10.80
CA THR A 98 -9.02 1.93 -11.18
C THR A 98 -9.45 0.88 -10.16
N ILE A 99 -8.55 0.00 -9.75
CA ILE A 99 -8.88 -1.11 -8.84
C ILE A 99 -8.77 -0.61 -7.43
N THR A 100 -9.75 -0.95 -6.59
CA THR A 100 -9.81 -0.47 -5.22
C THR A 100 -10.01 -1.60 -4.22
N VAL A 101 -9.49 -1.38 -3.02
CA VAL A 101 -9.60 -2.26 -1.87
C VAL A 101 -9.87 -1.40 -0.65
N GLU A 102 -10.79 -1.84 0.20
CA GLU A 102 -11.08 -1.19 1.48
C GLU A 102 -10.60 -2.04 2.64
N GLY A 103 -10.12 -1.37 3.69
CA GLY A 103 -9.64 -2.03 4.90
C GLY A 103 -8.22 -2.58 4.78
N LEU A 104 -7.72 -3.11 5.89
CA LEU A 104 -6.47 -3.86 5.94
C LEU A 104 -6.74 -5.27 5.41
N THR A 105 -6.05 -5.66 4.34
CA THR A 105 -6.20 -6.98 3.75
C THR A 105 -5.13 -7.96 4.18
N PRO A 106 -5.41 -9.28 4.12
CA PRO A 106 -4.37 -10.29 4.07
C PRO A 106 -3.43 -10.07 2.87
N PRO A 107 -2.15 -10.46 2.95
CA PRO A 107 -1.20 -10.33 1.85
C PRO A 107 -1.65 -11.04 0.56
N GLU A 108 -2.35 -12.16 0.68
CA GLU A 108 -2.79 -12.97 -0.47
C GLU A 108 -3.83 -12.22 -1.31
N LEU A 109 -4.80 -11.57 -0.66
CA LEU A 109 -5.79 -10.73 -1.33
C LEU A 109 -5.14 -9.48 -1.93
N PHE A 110 -4.11 -8.93 -1.29
CA PHE A 110 -3.37 -7.80 -1.84
C PHE A 110 -2.63 -8.19 -3.13
N VAL A 111 -2.01 -9.37 -3.17
CA VAL A 111 -1.33 -9.90 -4.36
C VAL A 111 -2.32 -10.15 -5.50
N GLU A 112 -3.50 -10.71 -5.22
CA GLU A 112 -4.57 -10.86 -6.23
C GLU A 112 -4.87 -9.53 -6.93
N LYS A 113 -4.93 -8.44 -6.17
CA LYS A 113 -5.21 -7.09 -6.67
C LYS A 113 -4.05 -6.48 -7.45
N LEU A 114 -2.82 -6.87 -7.13
CA LEU A 114 -1.66 -6.52 -7.96
C LEU A 114 -1.77 -7.16 -9.34
N PHE A 115 -2.11 -8.45 -9.42
CA PHE A 115 -2.28 -9.13 -10.71
C PHE A 115 -3.46 -8.55 -11.50
N GLU A 116 -4.60 -8.30 -10.87
CA GLU A 116 -5.74 -7.63 -11.51
C GLU A 116 -5.32 -6.27 -12.11
N ALA A 117 -4.43 -5.52 -11.44
CA ALA A 117 -3.93 -4.23 -11.92
C ALA A 117 -2.93 -4.33 -13.08
N THR A 118 -2.50 -5.54 -13.44
CA THR A 118 -1.66 -5.79 -14.62
C THR A 118 -2.45 -6.24 -15.85
N GLU A 119 -3.73 -6.57 -15.72
CA GLU A 119 -4.57 -6.96 -16.87
C GLU A 119 -4.96 -5.74 -17.73
#